data_AF-R8BHG7-F1
#
_entry.id   AF-R8BHG7-F1
#
_cell.length_a   1.000
_cell.length_b   1.000
_cell.length_c   1.000
_cell.angle_alpha   90.00
_cell.angle_beta   90.00
_cell.angle_gamma   90.00
#
_symmetry.space_group_name_H-M   'P 1'
#
loop_
_entity.id
_entity.type
_entity.pdbx_description
1 polymer ?
#
loop_
_entity_poly.entity_id
_entity_poly.type
_entity_poly.pdbx_seq_one_letter_code
_entity_poly.pdbx_strand_id
1 'polypeptide(L)'
;MPSVKNPNTVSRNRQVARAAKAKKAAQKKSSAGKKSRIEKSDVRRGAREGILPTSGPRAALSSKKQKKLERQLKYALKRKEEAAAETEMQGADTGRESKKELKKQRDEAMESLMQLDLS
;
A
#
# COMPACT_ATOMS: atom_id res chain seq x y z
N MET A 1 -12.36 -35.28 45.20
CA MET A 1 -12.26 -36.67 45.66
C MET A 1 -11.67 -37.53 44.54
N PRO A 2 -10.78 -38.48 44.86
CA PRO A 2 -10.28 -39.45 43.89
C PRO A 2 -11.41 -40.31 43.31
N SER A 3 -11.20 -40.87 42.13
CA SER A 3 -12.19 -41.78 41.51
C SER A 3 -12.31 -43.06 42.34
N VAL A 4 -13.54 -43.51 42.60
CA VAL A 4 -13.82 -44.77 43.33
C VAL A 4 -13.19 -45.98 42.64
N LYS A 5 -13.10 -45.96 41.30
CA LYS A 5 -12.56 -47.06 40.50
C LYS A 5 -11.04 -47.00 40.31
N ASN A 6 -10.43 -45.81 40.44
CA ASN A 6 -8.99 -45.63 40.33
C ASN A 6 -8.56 -44.45 41.22
N PRO A 7 -8.12 -44.71 42.46
CA PRO A 7 -7.81 -43.66 43.42
C PRO A 7 -6.63 -42.78 42.99
N ASN A 8 -5.79 -43.26 42.08
CA ASN A 8 -4.66 -42.51 41.52
C ASN A 8 -5.09 -41.48 40.47
N THR A 9 -6.38 -41.48 40.10
CA THR A 9 -6.93 -40.57 39.10
C THR A 9 -8.03 -39.68 39.66
N VAL A 10 -8.11 -38.47 39.11
CA VAL A 10 -9.19 -37.54 39.43
C VAL A 10 -10.53 -38.06 38.90
N SER A 11 -11.59 -37.91 39.70
CA SER A 11 -12.93 -38.29 39.28
C SER A 11 -13.40 -37.54 38.02
N ARG A 12 -14.27 -38.16 37.22
CA ARG A 12 -14.84 -37.58 35.99
C ARG A 12 -15.44 -36.19 36.24
N ASN A 13 -16.17 -36.01 37.33
CA ASN A 13 -16.78 -34.73 37.72
C ASN A 13 -15.71 -33.65 37.94
N ARG A 14 -14.56 -34.03 38.52
CA ARG A 14 -13.44 -33.09 38.72
C ARG A 14 -12.77 -32.72 37.41
N GLN A 15 -12.65 -33.65 36.47
CA GLN A 15 -12.14 -33.36 35.11
C GLN A 15 -13.07 -32.39 34.38
N VAL A 16 -14.39 -32.63 34.42
CA VAL A 16 -15.40 -31.74 33.82
C VAL A 16 -15.34 -30.34 34.44
N ALA A 17 -15.25 -30.23 35.77
CA ALA A 17 -15.12 -28.94 36.46
C ALA A 17 -13.83 -28.19 36.06
N ARG A 18 -12.69 -28.90 35.92
CA ARG A 18 -11.44 -28.32 35.44
C ARG A 18 -11.56 -27.83 33.99
N ALA A 19 -12.14 -28.63 33.10
CA ALA A 19 -12.38 -28.25 31.72
C ALA A 19 -13.30 -27.03 31.61
N ALA A 20 -14.38 -26.97 32.40
CA ALA A 20 -15.28 -25.82 32.46
C ALA A 20 -14.55 -24.55 32.97
N LYS A 21 -13.69 -24.68 33.98
CA LYS A 21 -12.86 -23.58 34.49
C LYS A 21 -11.90 -23.06 33.41
N ALA A 22 -11.24 -23.96 32.68
CA ALA A 22 -10.35 -23.60 31.57
C ALA A 22 -11.11 -22.90 30.43
N LYS A 23 -12.28 -23.41 30.03
CA LYS A 23 -13.16 -22.78 29.04
C LYS A 23 -13.57 -21.36 29.45
N LYS A 24 -14.01 -21.16 30.71
CA LYS A 24 -14.38 -19.83 31.23
C LYS A 24 -13.18 -18.86 31.21
N ALA A 25 -11.98 -19.32 31.58
CA ALA A 25 -10.77 -18.50 31.52
C ALA A 25 -10.40 -18.12 30.08
N ALA A 26 -10.48 -19.07 29.15
CA ALA A 26 -10.23 -18.83 27.73
C ALA A 26 -11.25 -17.84 27.13
N GLN A 27 -12.54 -17.97 27.46
CA GLN A 27 -13.58 -17.05 27.03
C GLN A 27 -13.31 -15.62 27.50
N LYS A 28 -12.96 -15.43 28.79
CA LYS A 28 -12.59 -14.11 29.35
C LYS A 28 -11.37 -13.49 28.64
N LYS A 29 -10.34 -14.29 28.36
CA LYS A 29 -9.16 -13.83 27.60
C LYS A 29 -9.52 -13.46 26.17
N SER A 30 -10.38 -14.25 25.52
CA SER A 30 -10.82 -13.99 24.16
C SER A 30 -11.72 -12.76 24.05
N SER A 31 -12.61 -12.52 25.02
CA SER A 31 -13.49 -11.36 25.02
C SER A 31 -12.74 -10.06 25.29
N ALA A 32 -11.66 -10.09 26.08
CA ALA A 32 -10.77 -8.94 26.26
C ALA A 32 -10.09 -8.51 24.93
N GLY A 33 -9.73 -9.46 24.05
CA GLY A 33 -9.11 -9.16 22.76
C GLY A 33 -10.10 -8.92 21.60
N LYS A 34 -11.38 -9.27 21.76
CA LYS A 34 -12.43 -9.14 20.72
C LYS A 34 -13.18 -7.80 20.74
N LYS A 35 -13.08 -7.03 21.83
CA LYS A 35 -13.73 -5.71 21.94
C LYS A 35 -13.02 -4.65 21.11
N SER A 36 -11.71 -4.78 20.95
CA SER A 36 -10.90 -3.87 20.14
C SER A 36 -11.00 -4.24 18.66
N ARG A 37 -11.31 -3.27 17.79
CA ARG A 37 -11.18 -3.38 16.31
C ARG A 37 -9.71 -3.44 15.83
N ILE A 38 -8.80 -3.82 16.71
CA ILE A 38 -7.36 -3.78 16.51
C ILE A 38 -6.91 -5.16 16.02
N GLU A 39 -6.14 -5.17 14.93
CA GLU A 39 -5.59 -6.42 14.40
C GLU A 39 -4.62 -7.06 15.40
N LYS A 40 -4.60 -8.40 15.44
CA LYS A 40 -3.70 -9.15 16.33
C LYS A 40 -2.23 -8.81 16.11
N SER A 41 -1.84 -8.50 14.87
CA SER A 41 -0.49 -8.08 14.52
C SER A 41 -0.12 -6.74 15.15
N ASP A 42 -1.06 -5.81 15.24
CA ASP A 42 -0.86 -4.49 15.85
C ASP A 42 -0.84 -4.60 17.38
N VAL A 43 -1.67 -5.48 17.97
CA VAL A 43 -1.61 -5.79 19.41
C VAL A 43 -0.22 -6.30 19.81
N ARG A 44 0.41 -7.16 19.00
CA ARG A 44 1.79 -7.62 19.24
C ARG A 44 2.82 -6.49 19.21
N ARG A 45 2.56 -5.40 18.48
CA ARG A 45 3.38 -4.18 18.42
C ARG A 45 3.01 -3.15 19.49
N GLY A 46 2.11 -3.50 20.40
CA GLY A 46 1.70 -2.66 21.52
C GLY A 46 0.45 -1.81 21.29
N ALA A 47 -0.29 -2.00 20.19
CA ALA A 47 -1.56 -1.30 20.00
C ALA A 47 -2.60 -1.73 21.04
N ARG A 48 -3.36 -0.76 21.55
CA ARG A 48 -4.45 -0.93 22.53
C ARG A 48 -5.60 0.01 22.16
N GLU A 49 -6.76 -0.15 22.77
CA GLU A 49 -7.88 0.77 22.53
C GLU A 49 -7.42 2.22 22.79
N GLY A 50 -7.57 3.10 21.79
CA GLY A 50 -7.10 4.49 21.83
C GLY A 50 -5.59 4.70 21.62
N ILE A 51 -4.78 3.64 21.54
CA ILE A 51 -3.32 3.71 21.36
C ILE A 51 -2.93 2.98 20.07
N LEU A 52 -2.42 3.72 19.10
CA LEU A 52 -1.90 3.18 17.86
C LEU A 52 -0.62 2.36 18.09
N PRO A 53 -0.28 1.41 17.20
CA PRO A 53 0.94 0.62 17.33
C PRO A 53 2.19 1.53 17.30
N THR A 54 3.23 1.11 17.99
CA THR A 54 4.51 1.85 18.06
C THR A 54 5.35 1.73 16.79
N SER A 55 5.11 0.68 16.01
CA SER A 55 5.90 0.33 14.82
C SER A 55 5.03 -0.28 13.72
N GLY A 56 5.56 -0.27 12.50
CA GLY A 56 4.91 -0.83 11.32
C GLY A 56 4.02 0.17 10.56
N PRO A 57 3.27 -0.30 9.56
CA PRO A 57 2.59 0.55 8.59
C PRO A 57 1.45 1.38 9.18
N ARG A 58 0.87 0.94 10.30
CA ARG A 58 -0.22 1.62 11.01
C ARG A 58 0.26 2.46 12.19
N ALA A 59 1.57 2.59 12.38
CA ALA A 59 2.12 3.41 13.44
C ALA A 59 1.87 4.90 13.16
N ALA A 60 1.53 5.64 14.21
CA ALA A 60 1.35 7.08 14.10
C ALA A 60 2.67 7.75 13.74
N LEU A 61 2.68 8.52 12.66
CA LEU A 61 3.79 9.40 12.35
C LEU A 61 3.69 10.67 13.21
N SER A 62 4.83 11.15 13.70
CA SER A 62 4.90 12.48 14.32
C SER A 62 4.45 13.54 13.32
N SER A 63 3.72 14.55 13.79
CA SER A 63 3.25 15.69 13.00
C SER A 63 4.38 16.35 12.19
N LYS A 64 5.59 16.45 12.75
CA LYS A 64 6.77 17.00 12.06
C LYS A 64 7.19 16.14 10.87
N LYS A 65 7.13 14.81 11.01
CA LYS A 65 7.47 13.87 9.93
C LYS A 65 6.40 13.89 8.84
N GLN A 66 5.12 13.95 9.21
CA GLN A 66 4.01 14.09 8.26
C GLN A 66 4.17 15.34 7.39
N LYS A 67 4.34 16.51 8.01
CA LYS A 67 4.59 17.77 7.29
C LYS A 67 5.82 17.71 6.37
N LYS A 68 6.89 17.04 6.80
CA LYS A 68 8.10 16.87 5.97
C LYS A 68 7.83 16.01 4.74
N LEU A 69 7.11 14.91 4.90
CA LEU A 69 6.73 14.01 3.80
C LEU A 69 5.79 14.70 2.83
N GLU A 70 4.76 15.40 3.31
CA GLU A 70 3.83 16.17 2.48
C GLU A 70 4.58 17.21 1.63
N ARG A 71 5.54 17.93 2.23
CA ARG A 71 6.37 18.90 1.49
C ARG A 71 7.23 18.22 0.42
N GLN A 72 7.84 17.08 0.74
CA GLN A 72 8.64 16.32 -0.22
C GLN A 72 7.79 15.78 -1.38
N LEU A 73 6.59 15.27 -1.09
CA LEU A 73 5.64 14.82 -2.10
C LEU A 73 5.20 15.98 -3.00
N LYS A 74 4.89 17.15 -2.42
CA LYS A 74 4.54 18.36 -3.19
C LYS A 74 5.65 18.75 -4.18
N TYR A 75 6.91 18.75 -3.76
CA TYR A 75 8.03 19.05 -4.67
C TYR A 75 8.30 17.95 -5.68
N ALA A 76 8.07 16.68 -5.32
CA ALA A 76 8.21 15.58 -6.27
C ALA A 76 7.12 15.63 -7.35
N LEU A 77 5.88 15.97 -6.99
CA LEU A 77 4.79 16.16 -7.95
C LEU A 77 5.08 17.33 -8.89
N LYS A 78 5.49 18.48 -8.36
CA LYS A 78 5.89 19.63 -9.19
C LYS A 78 6.99 19.28 -10.20
N ARG A 79 8.03 18.57 -9.76
CA ARG A 79 9.10 18.12 -10.66
C ARG A 79 8.61 17.13 -11.72
N LYS A 80 7.64 16.27 -11.39
CA LYS A 80 7.03 15.37 -12.37
C LYS A 80 6.17 16.13 -13.39
N GLU A 81 5.43 17.14 -12.94
CA GLU A 81 4.62 18.01 -13.80
C GLU A 81 5.51 18.85 -14.73
N GLU A 82 6.58 19.44 -14.20
CA GLU A 82 7.57 20.19 -14.97
C GLU A 82 8.29 19.29 -15.99
N ALA A 83 8.72 18.08 -15.59
CA ALA A 83 9.33 17.13 -16.50
C ALA A 83 8.35 16.66 -17.59
N ALA A 84 7.08 16.43 -17.25
CA ALA A 84 6.04 16.08 -18.21
C ALA A 84 5.81 17.24 -19.22
N ALA A 85 5.76 18.48 -18.75
CA ALA A 85 5.63 19.67 -19.59
C ALA A 85 6.85 19.90 -20.48
N GLU A 86 8.06 19.66 -19.98
CA GLU A 86 9.30 19.75 -20.77
C GLU A 86 9.36 18.67 -21.86
N THR A 87 8.89 17.45 -21.57
CA THR A 87 8.75 16.39 -22.58
C THR A 87 7.67 16.70 -23.63
N GLU A 88 6.57 17.35 -23.25
CA GLU A 88 5.55 17.80 -24.21
C GLU A 88 6.11 18.91 -25.14
N MET A 89 6.93 19.82 -24.63
CA MET A 89 7.57 20.85 -25.46
C MET A 89 8.68 20.28 -26.36
N GLN A 90 9.51 19.36 -25.89
CA GLN A 90 10.51 18.69 -26.73
C GLN A 90 9.87 17.80 -27.81
N GLY A 91 8.72 17.18 -27.52
CA GLY A 91 7.91 16.45 -28.51
C GLY A 91 7.29 17.37 -29.57
N ALA A 92 6.97 18.61 -29.21
CA ALA A 92 6.42 19.60 -30.14
C ALA A 92 7.46 20.13 -31.14
N ASP A 93 8.72 20.30 -30.72
CA ASP A 93 9.80 20.76 -31.61
C ASP A 93 10.25 19.67 -32.59
N THR A 94 10.46 18.44 -32.11
CA THR A 94 10.82 17.29 -32.96
C THR A 94 9.72 16.92 -33.97
N GLY A 95 8.44 17.07 -33.58
CA GLY A 95 7.29 16.88 -34.47
C GLY A 95 7.09 17.97 -35.53
N ARG A 96 7.67 19.17 -35.34
CA ARG A 96 7.60 20.28 -36.30
C ARG A 96 8.71 20.20 -37.34
N GLU A 97 9.92 19.80 -36.95
CA GLU A 97 11.05 19.63 -37.85
C GLU A 97 10.81 18.47 -38.83
N SER A 98 10.38 17.32 -38.32
CA SER A 98 10.00 16.15 -39.14
C SER A 98 8.89 16.47 -40.17
N LYS A 99 7.87 17.27 -39.80
CA LYS A 99 6.83 17.70 -40.75
C LYS A 99 7.33 18.65 -41.83
N LYS A 100 8.32 19.49 -41.53
CA LYS A 100 8.93 20.39 -42.53
C LYS A 100 9.80 19.61 -43.51
N GLU A 101 10.58 18.64 -43.03
CA GLU A 101 11.41 17.78 -43.88
C GLU A 101 10.57 16.90 -44.81
N LEU A 102 9.50 16.29 -44.30
CA LEU A 102 8.54 15.51 -45.11
C LEU A 102 7.87 16.35 -46.21
N LYS A 103 7.56 17.61 -45.91
CA LYS A 103 6.95 18.51 -46.90
C LYS A 103 7.94 18.90 -47.99
N LYS A 104 9.19 19.16 -47.61
CA LYS A 104 10.26 19.49 -48.55
C LYS A 104 10.58 18.33 -49.51
N GLN A 105 10.66 17.10 -48.98
CA GLN A 105 10.84 15.90 -49.81
C GLN A 105 9.66 15.65 -50.76
N ARG A 106 8.43 15.96 -50.33
CA ARG A 106 7.24 15.85 -51.18
C ARG A 106 7.25 16.87 -52.32
N ASP A 107 7.64 18.11 -52.03
CA ASP A 107 7.71 19.18 -53.02
C ASP A 107 8.83 18.88 -54.05
N GLU A 108 10.00 18.43 -53.60
CA GLU A 108 11.10 17.99 -54.48
C GLU A 108 10.71 16.76 -55.34
N ALA A 109 9.97 15.80 -54.78
CA ALA A 109 9.49 14.65 -55.54
C ALA A 109 8.47 15.06 -56.63
N MET A 110 7.57 16.00 -56.34
CA MET A 110 6.63 16.54 -57.33
C MET A 110 7.33 17.31 -58.45
N GLU A 111 8.39 18.06 -58.11
CA GLU A 111 9.19 18.81 -59.08
C GLU A 111 9.97 17.87 -60.02
N SER A 112 10.54 16.79 -59.47
CA SER A 112 11.20 15.75 -60.26
C SER A 112 10.24 14.99 -61.17
N LEU A 113 9.00 14.76 -60.72
CA LEU A 113 7.96 14.11 -61.51
C LEU A 113 7.49 15.00 -62.66
N MET A 114 7.31 16.30 -62.41
CA MET A 114 7.00 17.27 -63.47
C MET A 114 8.13 17.40 -64.50
N GLN A 115 9.39 17.35 -64.08
CA GLN A 115 10.51 17.37 -65.03
C GLN A 115 10.57 16.13 -65.94
N LEU A 116 10.10 14.98 -65.47
CA LEU A 116 10.03 13.74 -66.25
C LEU A 116 8.86 13.72 -67.24
N ASP A 117 7.72 14.34 -66.91
CA ASP A 117 6.55 14.41 -67.80
C ASP A 117 6.70 15.46 -68.93
N LEU A 118 7.72 16.33 -68.85
CA LEU A 118 8.02 17.39 -69.82
C LEU A 118 9.19 17.06 -70.77
N SER A 119 9.84 15.89 -70.63
CA SER A 119 10.95 15.41 -71.48
C SER A 119 10.52 14.24 -72.35
#